data_AF-A0A7C7LIG6-F1
#
_entry.id   AF-A0A7C7LIG6-F1
#
_cell.length_a   1.000
_cell.length_b   1.000
_cell.length_c   1.000
_cell.angle_alpha   90.00
_cell.angle_beta   90.00
_cell.angle_gamma   90.00
#
_symmetry.space_group_name_H-M   'P 1'
#
loop_
_entity.id
_entity.type
_entity.pdbx_description
1 polymer ?
#
loop_
_entity_poly.entity_id
_entity_poly.type
_entity_poly.pdbx_seq_one_letter_code
_entity_poly.pdbx_strand_id
1 'polypeptide(L)'
;MTAQKTDDILGTYRRLPVENPWHIGTISYKNDSEKVLQWTNKAGVSWDIFADFDQNILKTGDDNPYFDSGLREFKLKNRGGEVTGFTFGSDFFSRQYFESLSQSSEGLKGYISMHVPSPPEGFGYGVSFYSSIWSLIDTPLTSFQIGLPSTWIIPDNRDFTKPLCPPGTIARDNWPERGPYYRDVFQTIEGGLGYWVSTQFGSARPKYRMNGTPNGYNHEISSPGWGFGKVKALSGEKVGIAQLTNCLLIPPDGIIFRDGSDGNILGTAWMALPVTPKKEGPPAPTGDMCWTLFLNSSSFKGAVAFWIPETWSRLSREYDTIIGRGLDNRPGVMNSGAMEINTVPYFDSEDAMGNKYTRIPRFKFPVNQDGITTLMQDVTMYSKESIYQQVKAWAKGAQPPKGSFGIDDKSLWKPVIKSNAISLKQGPKNLPLLELDKILRTTIFRTNESHSFGLEWIDENTGGLFPEYFKQEGEAMVPVSVDEVPEETKLVPQKFMTYESNHAYLPPHPQEQNDHWSVPGPCLGPFKAMLSDSSEVTYSWYRFVDQPAFQHLNWSQSEKKDLQKLVEEMHAKWTPEKEYIPPPESGRLVEIDPALILKPPKGLEIGYVPIVLKQMASKC
;
A
#
# COMPACT_ATOMS: atom_id res chain seq x y z
N MET A 1 -18.92 -15.02 21.49
CA MET A 1 -20.19 -14.51 20.95
C MET A 1 -21.24 -14.72 22.03
N THR A 2 -21.83 -13.64 22.54
CA THR A 2 -23.03 -13.70 23.39
C THR A 2 -24.19 -14.23 22.54
N ALA A 3 -24.99 -15.15 23.07
CA ALA A 3 -26.19 -15.63 22.39
C ALA A 3 -27.18 -14.47 22.18
N GLN A 4 -27.66 -14.29 20.95
CA GLN A 4 -28.63 -13.25 20.57
C GLN A 4 -29.95 -13.47 21.31
N LYS A 5 -30.54 -12.41 21.88
CA LYS A 5 -31.78 -12.48 22.67
C LYS A 5 -32.97 -11.93 21.90
N THR A 6 -34.16 -12.39 22.28
CA THR A 6 -35.44 -11.95 21.71
C THR A 6 -35.67 -10.44 21.84
N ASP A 7 -35.20 -9.81 22.92
CA ASP A 7 -35.35 -8.37 23.11
C ASP A 7 -34.53 -7.55 22.09
N ASP A 8 -33.45 -8.12 21.55
CA ASP A 8 -32.54 -7.43 20.63
C ASP A 8 -33.19 -7.12 19.27
N ILE A 9 -34.22 -7.89 18.89
CA ILE A 9 -34.94 -7.77 17.61
C ILE A 9 -36.22 -6.94 17.71
N LEU A 10 -36.64 -6.51 18.91
CA LEU A 10 -37.84 -5.70 19.07
C LEU A 10 -37.66 -4.29 18.49
N GLY A 11 -38.73 -3.73 17.93
CA GLY A 11 -38.78 -2.35 17.45
C GLY A 11 -39.29 -2.20 16.03
N THR A 12 -39.22 -0.97 15.52
CA THR A 12 -39.74 -0.61 14.20
C THR A 12 -38.68 -0.74 13.12
N TYR A 13 -39.11 -1.22 11.96
CA TYR A 13 -38.28 -1.43 10.78
C TYR A 13 -38.92 -0.78 9.54
N ARG A 14 -38.09 -0.31 8.61
CA ARG A 14 -38.51 0.31 7.34
C ARG A 14 -37.72 -0.23 6.15
N ARG A 15 -38.42 -0.59 5.08
CA ARG A 15 -37.83 -0.89 3.77
C ARG A 15 -37.36 0.41 3.11
N LEU A 16 -36.23 0.36 2.42
CA LEU A 16 -35.69 1.50 1.67
C LEU A 16 -35.74 1.20 0.16
N PRO A 17 -36.42 2.03 -0.67
CA PRO A 17 -37.29 3.14 -0.29
C PRO A 17 -38.64 2.68 0.32
N VAL A 18 -39.27 3.57 1.10
CA VAL A 18 -40.64 3.38 1.59
C VAL A 18 -41.62 3.84 0.50
N GLU A 19 -42.42 2.93 -0.05
CA GLU A 19 -43.34 3.22 -1.16
C GLU A 19 -44.80 3.14 -0.72
N ASN A 20 -45.12 2.34 0.31
CA ASN A 20 -46.47 2.16 0.82
C ASN A 20 -46.47 1.74 2.31
N PRO A 21 -47.63 1.70 2.99
CA PRO A 21 -47.72 1.36 4.42
C PRO A 21 -47.28 -0.06 4.80
N TRP A 22 -47.07 -0.99 3.86
CA TRP A 22 -46.51 -2.30 4.14
C TRP A 22 -44.98 -2.27 4.34
N HIS A 23 -44.32 -1.18 3.91
CA HIS A 23 -42.87 -1.03 3.99
C HIS A 23 -42.38 -0.56 5.36
N ILE A 24 -43.27 -0.37 6.32
CA ILE A 24 -42.93 -0.04 7.70
C ILE A 24 -43.69 -1.00 8.61
N GLY A 25 -43.01 -1.60 9.58
CA GLY A 25 -43.67 -2.41 10.58
C GLY A 25 -42.83 -2.64 11.82
N THR A 26 -43.46 -3.20 12.84
CA THR A 26 -42.91 -3.35 14.19
C THR A 26 -42.88 -4.81 14.57
N ILE A 27 -41.77 -5.25 15.15
CA ILE A 27 -41.66 -6.53 15.85
C ILE A 27 -41.91 -6.27 17.34
N SER A 28 -42.92 -6.93 17.91
CA SER A 28 -43.29 -6.84 19.34
C SER A 28 -43.69 -8.21 19.90
N TYR A 29 -43.76 -8.34 21.23
CA TYR A 29 -44.39 -9.51 21.86
C TYR A 29 -45.90 -9.53 21.60
N LYS A 30 -46.44 -10.73 21.39
CA LYS A 30 -47.87 -10.96 21.20
C LYS A 30 -48.57 -11.10 22.56
N ASN A 31 -49.57 -10.26 22.85
CA ASN A 31 -50.40 -10.32 24.06
C ASN A 31 -49.58 -10.39 25.38
N ASP A 32 -48.50 -9.60 25.49
CA ASP A 32 -47.57 -9.58 26.65
C ASP A 32 -46.93 -10.94 26.99
N SER A 33 -46.93 -11.90 26.04
CA SER A 33 -46.21 -13.16 26.16
C SER A 33 -44.77 -12.99 25.71
N GLU A 34 -43.79 -13.23 26.61
CA GLU A 34 -42.35 -13.22 26.29
C GLU A 34 -41.91 -14.32 25.30
N LYS A 35 -42.83 -15.20 24.86
CA LYS A 35 -42.50 -16.40 24.07
C LYS A 35 -42.91 -16.32 22.60
N VAL A 36 -43.79 -15.39 22.22
CA VAL A 36 -44.30 -15.30 20.85
C VAL A 36 -44.17 -13.86 20.36
N LEU A 37 -43.54 -13.70 19.20
CA LEU A 37 -43.38 -12.41 18.56
C LEU A 37 -44.45 -12.23 17.48
N GLN A 38 -44.74 -10.97 17.17
CA GLN A 38 -45.64 -10.58 16.11
C GLN A 38 -45.00 -9.46 15.28
N TRP A 39 -45.12 -9.57 13.97
CA TRP A 39 -44.87 -8.47 13.06
C TRP A 39 -46.19 -7.76 12.76
N THR A 40 -46.21 -6.43 12.87
CA THR A 40 -47.36 -5.59 12.49
C THR A 40 -46.91 -4.47 11.57
N ASN A 41 -47.44 -4.42 10.35
CA ASN A 41 -47.13 -3.33 9.41
C ASN A 41 -48.03 -2.09 9.63
N LYS A 42 -47.67 -0.96 9.02
CA LYS A 42 -48.43 0.31 9.12
C LYS A 42 -49.78 0.27 8.40
N ALA A 43 -50.06 -0.76 7.60
CA ALA A 43 -51.40 -1.04 7.04
C ALA A 43 -52.32 -1.76 8.05
N GLY A 44 -51.82 -2.13 9.23
CA GLY A 44 -52.57 -2.85 10.26
C GLY A 44 -52.60 -4.37 10.09
N VAL A 45 -51.85 -4.91 9.13
CA VAL A 45 -51.75 -6.37 8.91
C VAL A 45 -50.65 -6.94 9.79
N SER A 46 -50.96 -8.04 10.48
CA SER A 46 -50.03 -8.67 11.42
C SER A 46 -49.99 -10.18 11.23
N TRP A 47 -48.84 -10.78 11.55
CA TRP A 47 -48.66 -12.23 11.59
C TRP A 47 -47.62 -12.64 12.62
N ASP A 48 -47.68 -13.91 13.03
CA ASP A 48 -46.79 -14.45 14.05
C ASP A 48 -45.38 -14.69 13.50
N ILE A 49 -44.38 -14.49 14.35
CA ILE A 49 -42.97 -14.77 14.04
C ILE A 49 -42.31 -15.53 15.20
N PHE A 50 -41.44 -16.48 14.84
CA PHE A 50 -40.77 -17.39 15.75
C PHE A 50 -39.26 -17.30 15.53
N ALA A 51 -38.51 -16.94 16.57
CA ALA A 51 -37.07 -16.75 16.47
C ALA A 51 -36.31 -18.09 16.38
N ASP A 52 -35.37 -18.17 15.43
CA ASP A 52 -34.42 -19.27 15.25
C ASP A 52 -33.03 -18.65 15.11
N PHE A 53 -32.43 -18.31 16.27
CA PHE A 53 -31.16 -17.59 16.32
C PHE A 53 -29.96 -18.42 15.86
N ASP A 54 -30.05 -19.76 15.95
CA ASP A 54 -29.01 -20.66 15.43
C ASP A 54 -28.86 -20.52 13.90
N GLN A 55 -29.95 -20.21 13.21
CA GLN A 55 -29.96 -19.94 11.77
C GLN A 55 -29.99 -18.45 11.44
N ASN A 56 -30.02 -17.57 12.44
CA ASN A 56 -30.12 -16.12 12.30
C ASN A 56 -31.35 -15.68 11.47
N ILE A 57 -32.50 -16.32 11.72
CA ILE A 57 -33.78 -16.06 11.03
C ILE A 57 -34.94 -15.93 12.02
N LEU A 58 -36.03 -15.31 11.56
CA LEU A 58 -37.36 -15.37 12.18
C LEU A 58 -38.31 -16.07 11.22
N LYS A 59 -38.84 -17.23 11.60
CA LYS A 59 -39.83 -17.97 10.81
C LYS A 59 -41.20 -17.34 10.98
N THR A 60 -41.97 -17.20 9.92
CA THR A 60 -43.34 -16.67 10.01
C THR A 60 -44.35 -17.79 10.29
N GLY A 61 -45.45 -17.47 10.95
CA GLY A 61 -46.65 -18.31 11.00
C GLY A 61 -47.30 -18.46 9.62
N ASP A 62 -48.25 -19.38 9.52
CA ASP A 62 -49.09 -19.60 8.34
C ASP A 62 -50.15 -18.50 8.14
N ASP A 63 -50.31 -17.62 9.13
CA ASP A 63 -51.10 -16.38 9.10
C ASP A 63 -50.41 -15.23 8.32
N ASN A 64 -49.15 -15.41 7.91
CA ASN A 64 -48.46 -14.51 7.00
C ASN A 64 -49.13 -14.52 5.60
N PRO A 65 -49.59 -13.36 5.08
CA PRO A 65 -50.23 -13.26 3.75
C PRO A 65 -49.38 -13.78 2.57
N TYR A 66 -48.06 -13.88 2.75
CA TYR A 66 -47.12 -14.34 1.73
C TYR A 66 -46.67 -15.80 1.92
N PHE A 67 -47.23 -16.53 2.89
CA PHE A 67 -46.77 -17.86 3.28
C PHE A 67 -46.82 -18.87 2.12
N ASP A 68 -47.91 -18.87 1.35
CA ASP A 68 -48.09 -19.74 0.19
C ASP A 68 -47.28 -19.31 -1.03
N SER A 69 -46.83 -18.05 -1.06
CA SER A 69 -45.92 -17.52 -2.09
C SER A 69 -44.45 -17.83 -1.80
N GLY A 70 -44.15 -18.53 -0.70
CA GLY A 70 -42.81 -19.00 -0.34
C GLY A 70 -42.00 -18.03 0.54
N LEU A 71 -42.52 -16.86 0.88
CA LEU A 71 -41.85 -15.90 1.77
C LEU A 71 -42.17 -16.23 3.24
N ARG A 72 -41.42 -17.17 3.82
CA ARG A 72 -41.72 -17.76 5.15
C ARG A 72 -40.72 -17.38 6.24
N GLU A 73 -39.76 -16.51 5.94
CA GLU A 73 -38.68 -16.19 6.87
C GLU A 73 -38.15 -14.77 6.70
N PHE A 74 -37.77 -14.16 7.83
CA PHE A 74 -37.06 -12.88 7.89
C PHE A 74 -35.61 -13.24 8.21
N LYS A 75 -34.67 -12.90 7.33
CA LYS A 75 -33.24 -13.17 7.59
C LYS A 75 -32.63 -11.97 8.29
N LEU A 76 -32.28 -12.12 9.55
CA LEU A 76 -31.73 -11.04 10.36
C LEU A 76 -30.39 -10.58 9.79
N LYS A 77 -30.15 -9.27 9.81
CA LYS A 77 -28.87 -8.65 9.45
C LYS A 77 -28.28 -8.04 10.71
N ASN A 78 -27.19 -8.63 11.17
CA ASN A 78 -26.49 -8.19 12.36
C ASN A 78 -25.22 -7.41 11.98
N ARG A 79 -24.85 -6.41 12.77
CA ARG A 79 -23.61 -5.65 12.61
C ARG A 79 -22.95 -5.46 13.97
N GLY A 80 -21.91 -6.24 14.26
CA GLY A 80 -21.19 -6.18 15.55
C GLY A 80 -22.01 -6.66 16.75
N GLY A 81 -22.79 -7.74 16.57
CA GLY A 81 -23.62 -8.33 17.63
C GLY A 81 -25.04 -7.76 17.74
N GLU A 82 -25.32 -6.62 17.10
CA GLU A 82 -26.64 -5.97 17.13
C GLU A 82 -27.43 -6.15 15.84
N VAL A 83 -28.75 -6.25 15.97
CA VAL A 83 -29.71 -6.35 14.86
C VAL A 83 -29.87 -4.99 14.21
N THR A 84 -29.48 -4.88 12.94
CA THR A 84 -29.60 -3.65 12.13
C THR A 84 -30.82 -3.66 11.21
N GLY A 85 -31.42 -4.83 11.00
CA GLY A 85 -32.53 -5.01 10.08
C GLY A 85 -32.75 -6.48 9.75
N PHE A 86 -33.56 -6.74 8.74
CA PHE A 86 -33.74 -8.07 8.16
C PHE A 86 -34.07 -7.98 6.67
N THR A 87 -33.85 -9.07 5.94
CA THR A 87 -34.42 -9.22 4.59
C THR A 87 -35.66 -10.10 4.62
N PHE A 88 -36.71 -9.69 3.92
CA PHE A 88 -37.93 -10.47 3.69
C PHE A 88 -38.17 -10.55 2.18
N GLY A 89 -38.00 -11.73 1.60
CA GLY A 89 -37.84 -11.87 0.14
C GLY A 89 -36.56 -11.17 -0.34
N SER A 90 -36.67 -10.34 -1.36
CA SER A 90 -35.58 -9.48 -1.88
C SER A 90 -35.43 -8.16 -1.15
N ASP A 91 -36.40 -7.80 -0.31
CA ASP A 91 -36.47 -6.47 0.29
C ASP A 91 -35.74 -6.42 1.63
N PHE A 92 -34.96 -5.35 1.84
CA PHE A 92 -34.28 -5.09 3.11
C PHE A 92 -35.04 -4.08 3.95
N PHE A 93 -35.32 -4.43 5.20
CA PHE A 93 -35.97 -3.61 6.21
C PHE A 93 -34.95 -3.22 7.29
N SER A 94 -34.56 -1.95 7.31
CA SER A 94 -33.64 -1.35 8.29
C SER A 94 -34.35 -1.01 9.59
N ARG A 95 -33.71 -1.18 10.75
CA ARG A 95 -34.24 -0.73 12.05
C ARG A 95 -34.32 0.81 12.06
N GLN A 96 -35.43 1.38 12.49
CA GLN A 96 -35.82 2.79 12.29
C GLN A 96 -34.79 3.83 12.79
N TYR A 97 -33.93 3.49 13.77
CA TYR A 97 -32.90 4.38 14.30
C TYR A 97 -31.54 4.32 13.58
N PHE A 98 -31.35 3.40 12.64
CA PHE A 98 -30.12 3.34 11.85
C PHE A 98 -30.28 4.18 10.57
N GLU A 99 -30.09 5.50 10.69
CA GLU A 99 -29.76 6.32 9.52
C GLU A 99 -28.27 6.18 9.26
N SER A 100 -27.93 5.35 8.26
CA SER A 100 -26.57 5.32 7.74
C SER A 100 -26.26 6.66 7.12
N LEU A 101 -25.26 7.36 7.66
CA LEU A 101 -24.71 8.54 7.01
C LEU A 101 -24.00 8.12 5.74
N SER A 102 -23.92 9.03 4.76
CA SER A 102 -23.12 8.78 3.56
C SER A 102 -21.64 8.77 3.94
N GLN A 103 -20.92 7.74 3.52
CA GLN A 103 -19.46 7.69 3.67
C GLN A 103 -18.81 8.37 2.46
N SER A 104 -17.94 9.34 2.71
CA SER A 104 -17.10 10.00 1.70
C SER A 104 -15.62 9.60 1.87
N SER A 105 -14.69 10.14 1.08
CA SER A 105 -13.28 9.68 1.01
C SER A 105 -12.22 10.73 1.35
N GLU A 106 -12.65 11.96 1.66
CA GLU A 106 -11.79 13.11 1.96
C GLU A 106 -11.57 13.32 3.47
N GLY A 107 -11.64 12.25 4.24
CA GLY A 107 -11.54 12.26 5.71
C GLY A 107 -10.21 12.71 6.26
N LEU A 108 -9.13 12.51 5.51
CA LEU A 108 -7.81 12.98 5.89
C LEU A 108 -6.92 12.99 4.65
N LYS A 109 -6.11 14.03 4.52
CA LYS A 109 -5.06 14.15 3.50
C LYS A 109 -3.92 15.01 3.98
N GLY A 110 -2.73 14.78 3.43
CA GLY A 110 -1.52 15.52 3.76
C GLY A 110 -0.39 14.61 4.23
N TYR A 111 0.48 15.14 5.10
CA TYR A 111 1.75 14.49 5.41
C TYR A 111 2.10 14.55 6.90
N ILE A 112 2.63 13.44 7.39
CA ILE A 112 3.49 13.36 8.56
C ILE A 112 4.90 13.11 8.03
N SER A 113 5.82 14.07 8.17
CA SER A 113 7.09 14.00 7.44
C SER A 113 8.29 14.59 8.19
N MET A 114 9.46 14.21 7.71
CA MET A 114 10.73 14.84 8.02
C MET A 114 11.36 15.42 6.75
N HIS A 115 12.15 16.46 6.94
CA HIS A 115 13.08 16.97 5.96
C HIS A 115 14.41 16.22 6.06
N VAL A 116 14.92 15.81 4.90
CA VAL A 116 16.24 15.24 4.72
C VAL A 116 17.03 16.21 3.84
N PRO A 117 18.17 16.75 4.30
CA PRO A 117 18.98 17.61 3.46
C PRO A 117 19.52 16.85 2.25
N SER A 118 19.65 17.54 1.12
CA SER A 118 20.26 16.93 -0.08
C SER A 118 21.67 16.43 0.24
N PRO A 119 22.06 15.26 -0.31
CA PRO A 119 23.38 14.72 -0.06
C PRO A 119 24.49 15.62 -0.62
N PRO A 120 25.70 15.59 -0.03
CA PRO A 120 26.89 16.15 -0.64
C PRO A 120 27.13 15.55 -2.04
N GLU A 121 27.86 16.28 -2.88
CA GLU A 121 28.23 15.78 -4.20
C GLU A 121 28.90 14.39 -4.10
N GLY A 122 28.43 13.44 -4.91
CA GLY A 122 28.95 12.08 -4.94
C GLY A 122 28.18 11.05 -4.12
N PHE A 123 27.28 11.44 -3.20
CA PHE A 123 26.52 10.53 -2.33
C PHE A 123 25.10 10.20 -2.81
N GLY A 124 24.80 10.38 -4.10
CA GLY A 124 23.50 10.04 -4.70
C GLY A 124 23.47 8.68 -5.41
N TYR A 125 24.35 7.73 -5.06
CA TYR A 125 24.40 6.39 -5.68
C TYR A 125 23.59 5.35 -4.92
N GLY A 126 22.97 5.73 -3.81
CA GLY A 126 21.96 4.93 -3.16
C GLY A 126 21.48 5.54 -1.87
N VAL A 127 20.42 4.96 -1.33
CA VAL A 127 19.86 5.35 -0.04
C VAL A 127 19.34 4.11 0.69
N SER A 128 19.50 4.07 2.01
CA SER A 128 18.87 3.07 2.87
C SER A 128 18.23 3.71 4.09
N PHE A 129 17.25 3.03 4.65
CA PHE A 129 16.58 3.39 5.89
C PHE A 129 15.82 2.17 6.44
N TYR A 130 15.40 2.27 7.69
CA TYR A 130 14.46 1.33 8.29
C TYR A 130 13.15 2.04 8.58
N SER A 131 12.04 1.44 8.16
CA SER A 131 10.69 1.96 8.41
C SER A 131 9.90 0.99 9.27
N SER A 132 9.16 1.52 10.25
CA SER A 132 8.29 0.72 11.09
C SER A 132 7.09 0.20 10.31
N ILE A 133 6.65 -1.01 10.64
CA ILE A 133 5.45 -1.65 10.08
C ILE A 133 4.50 -2.04 11.21
N TRP A 134 3.21 -1.75 11.01
CA TRP A 134 2.14 -2.11 11.94
C TRP A 134 0.79 -2.06 11.22
N SER A 135 -0.24 -2.66 11.81
CA SER A 135 -1.63 -2.43 11.39
C SER A 135 -2.13 -1.07 11.88
N LEU A 136 -2.31 -0.12 10.97
CA LEU A 136 -2.89 1.20 11.28
C LEU A 136 -4.40 1.12 11.55
N ILE A 137 -5.08 0.15 10.93
CA ILE A 137 -6.52 -0.12 11.01
C ILE A 137 -6.74 -1.61 11.32
N ASP A 138 -7.81 -1.92 12.06
CA ASP A 138 -8.11 -3.31 12.47
C ASP A 138 -8.66 -4.17 11.32
N THR A 139 -9.41 -3.56 10.40
CA THR A 139 -10.08 -4.24 9.28
C THR A 139 -9.80 -3.47 7.99
N PRO A 140 -9.53 -4.15 6.86
CA PRO A 140 -9.41 -3.50 5.55
C PRO A 140 -10.62 -2.62 5.23
N LEU A 141 -10.39 -1.36 4.85
CA LEU A 141 -11.44 -0.39 4.53
C LEU A 141 -11.42 -0.01 3.05
N THR A 142 -12.61 0.26 2.50
CA THR A 142 -12.71 0.90 1.18
C THR A 142 -12.35 2.38 1.27
N SER A 143 -11.88 2.96 0.16
CA SER A 143 -11.43 4.36 0.08
C SER A 143 -10.33 4.71 1.10
N PHE A 144 -9.40 3.78 1.33
CA PHE A 144 -8.31 3.95 2.28
C PHE A 144 -6.95 3.85 1.57
N GLN A 145 -6.21 4.96 1.55
CA GLN A 145 -4.85 5.03 1.04
C GLN A 145 -3.98 5.91 1.93
N ILE A 146 -3.01 5.26 2.55
CA ILE A 146 -1.98 5.86 3.37
C ILE A 146 -0.67 5.13 3.08
N GLY A 147 0.31 5.83 2.52
CA GLY A 147 1.69 5.37 2.46
C GLY A 147 2.31 5.49 3.85
N LEU A 148 2.84 4.40 4.39
CA LEU A 148 3.66 4.44 5.60
C LEU A 148 5.03 5.08 5.30
N PRO A 149 5.83 5.45 6.33
CA PRO A 149 7.08 6.18 6.14
C PRO A 149 7.98 5.59 5.04
N SER A 150 8.14 6.33 3.95
CA SER A 150 9.03 6.02 2.83
C SER A 150 9.58 7.32 2.24
N THR A 151 10.10 7.29 1.01
CA THR A 151 10.69 8.43 0.33
C THR A 151 10.44 8.42 -1.18
N TRP A 152 10.72 9.54 -1.83
CA TRP A 152 10.86 9.67 -3.28
C TRP A 152 12.33 9.85 -3.64
N ILE A 153 12.82 9.05 -4.58
CA ILE A 153 14.13 9.21 -5.20
C ILE A 153 13.92 9.77 -6.60
N ILE A 154 14.45 10.96 -6.84
CA ILE A 154 14.36 11.66 -8.12
C ILE A 154 15.77 11.93 -8.68
N PRO A 155 15.96 12.02 -10.00
CA PRO A 155 17.28 12.31 -10.57
C PRO A 155 17.71 13.74 -10.26
N ASP A 156 18.96 13.93 -9.83
CA ASP A 156 19.50 15.25 -9.52
C ASP A 156 19.62 16.12 -10.78
N ASN A 157 18.66 17.02 -10.95
CA ASN A 157 18.58 17.98 -12.04
C ASN A 157 18.52 19.43 -11.52
N ARG A 158 19.09 19.70 -10.34
CA ARG A 158 19.17 21.07 -9.78
C ARG A 158 19.93 22.03 -10.71
N ASP A 159 20.86 21.49 -11.51
CA ASP A 159 21.64 22.20 -12.52
C ASP A 159 20.88 22.51 -13.82
N PHE A 160 19.66 21.97 -14.01
CA PHE A 160 18.95 22.02 -15.28
C PHE A 160 17.75 22.97 -15.26
N THR A 161 17.67 23.88 -16.23
CA THR A 161 16.68 24.97 -16.28
C THR A 161 15.75 24.91 -17.49
N LYS A 162 15.52 23.72 -18.04
CA LYS A 162 14.48 23.47 -19.05
C LYS A 162 13.42 22.50 -18.49
N PRO A 163 12.20 22.45 -19.06
CA PRO A 163 11.20 21.47 -18.64
C PRO A 163 11.71 20.04 -18.85
N LEU A 164 11.65 19.22 -17.79
CA LEU A 164 12.01 17.80 -17.87
C LEU A 164 10.85 16.94 -18.39
N CYS A 165 9.62 17.36 -18.15
CA CYS A 165 8.44 16.69 -18.67
C CYS A 165 8.05 17.27 -20.04
N PRO A 166 8.11 16.50 -21.14
CA PRO A 166 7.64 16.96 -22.43
C PRO A 166 6.12 17.19 -22.45
N PRO A 167 5.59 18.05 -23.35
CA PRO A 167 4.15 18.13 -23.61
C PRO A 167 3.56 16.76 -23.95
N GLY A 168 2.34 16.47 -23.50
CA GLY A 168 1.73 15.15 -23.62
C GLY A 168 2.01 14.21 -22.43
N THR A 169 2.81 14.66 -21.46
CA THR A 169 2.92 13.96 -20.17
C THR A 169 1.85 14.45 -19.20
N ILE A 170 1.31 13.55 -18.38
CA ILE A 170 0.30 13.88 -17.37
C ILE A 170 0.78 15.03 -16.49
N ALA A 171 2.03 14.97 -16.01
CA ALA A 171 2.61 16.02 -15.18
C ALA A 171 2.69 17.38 -15.89
N ARG A 172 3.17 17.42 -17.14
CA ARG A 172 3.33 18.69 -17.88
C ARG A 172 1.98 19.35 -18.19
N ASP A 173 0.99 18.53 -18.55
CA ASP A 173 -0.29 19.02 -19.09
C ASP A 173 -1.31 19.33 -17.99
N ASN A 174 -1.20 18.70 -16.81
CA ASN A 174 -2.21 18.82 -15.74
C ASN A 174 -1.70 19.49 -14.46
N TRP A 175 -0.39 19.59 -14.23
CA TRP A 175 0.18 20.10 -12.98
C TRP A 175 1.08 21.33 -13.20
N PRO A 176 0.52 22.47 -13.66
CA PRO A 176 1.29 23.69 -13.91
C PRO A 176 2.03 24.22 -12.67
N GLU A 177 1.53 23.94 -11.48
CA GLU A 177 2.13 24.29 -10.19
C GLU A 177 3.47 23.57 -9.93
N ARG A 178 3.75 22.47 -10.62
CA ARG A 178 5.04 21.75 -10.59
C ARG A 178 6.03 22.28 -11.63
N GLY A 179 5.59 23.21 -12.47
CA GLY A 179 6.41 23.91 -13.45
C GLY A 179 7.36 24.95 -12.83
N PRO A 180 8.22 25.57 -13.65
CA PRO A 180 8.40 25.32 -15.08
C PRO A 180 9.30 24.11 -15.39
N TYR A 181 9.92 23.49 -14.39
CA TYR A 181 10.98 22.49 -14.59
C TYR A 181 10.55 21.04 -14.36
N TYR A 182 9.52 20.77 -13.54
CA TYR A 182 8.95 19.44 -13.27
C TYR A 182 9.96 18.42 -12.69
N ARG A 183 10.93 18.87 -11.90
CA ARG A 183 12.02 18.01 -11.39
C ARG A 183 11.56 16.86 -10.52
N ASP A 184 10.53 17.11 -9.73
CA ASP A 184 9.97 16.23 -8.71
C ASP A 184 8.88 15.29 -9.24
N VAL A 185 8.51 15.41 -10.51
CA VAL A 185 7.51 14.56 -11.17
C VAL A 185 7.98 13.96 -12.50
N PHE A 186 9.21 14.30 -12.93
CA PHE A 186 9.80 13.76 -14.15
C PHE A 186 10.00 12.25 -14.08
N GLN A 187 10.74 11.81 -13.05
CA GLN A 187 11.01 10.42 -12.74
C GLN A 187 11.09 10.23 -11.23
N THR A 188 10.42 9.20 -10.72
CA THR A 188 10.42 8.87 -9.30
C THR A 188 10.59 7.37 -9.09
N ILE A 189 11.34 7.01 -8.06
CA ILE A 189 11.17 5.76 -7.33
C ILE A 189 10.50 6.15 -6.03
N GLU A 190 9.29 5.65 -5.77
CA GLU A 190 8.42 6.12 -4.68
C GLU A 190 7.73 4.98 -3.91
N GLY A 191 8.07 3.73 -4.24
CA GLY A 191 7.59 2.54 -3.55
C GLY A 191 7.86 2.55 -2.05
N GLY A 192 7.05 1.79 -1.32
CA GLY A 192 7.16 1.69 0.12
C GLY A 192 6.07 0.81 0.73
N LEU A 193 6.07 0.79 2.06
CA LEU A 193 4.99 0.22 2.86
C LEU A 193 3.76 1.12 2.75
N GLY A 194 2.57 0.54 2.64
CA GLY A 194 1.35 1.32 2.70
C GLY A 194 0.07 0.53 2.45
N TYR A 195 -1.02 1.26 2.60
CA TYR A 195 -2.36 0.89 2.17
C TYR A 195 -2.65 1.63 0.88
N TRP A 196 -3.07 0.92 -0.16
CA TRP A 196 -3.29 1.50 -1.47
C TRP A 196 -4.73 1.24 -1.89
N VAL A 197 -5.45 2.25 -2.41
CA VAL A 197 -6.78 2.03 -3.00
C VAL A 197 -6.72 1.05 -4.18
N SER A 198 -5.54 0.91 -4.76
CA SER A 198 -5.22 0.03 -5.88
C SER A 198 -4.88 -1.41 -5.48
N THR A 199 -4.84 -1.71 -4.17
CA THR A 199 -4.83 -3.08 -3.64
C THR A 199 -6.01 -3.84 -4.22
N GLN A 200 -5.85 -5.14 -4.50
CA GLN A 200 -6.92 -6.04 -4.96
C GLN A 200 -7.27 -7.10 -3.92
N PHE A 201 -6.37 -7.43 -2.98
CA PHE A 201 -6.64 -8.36 -1.88
C PHE A 201 -6.44 -7.62 -0.56
N GLY A 202 -7.55 -7.20 0.07
CA GLY A 202 -7.52 -6.36 1.25
C GLY A 202 -6.74 -7.00 2.41
N SER A 203 -5.93 -6.20 3.11
CA SER A 203 -5.21 -6.64 4.30
C SER A 203 -5.25 -5.53 5.36
N ALA A 204 -5.41 -5.91 6.63
CA ALA A 204 -5.31 -4.99 7.75
C ALA A 204 -3.86 -4.50 7.92
N ARG A 205 -2.89 -5.23 7.37
CA ARG A 205 -1.49 -4.82 7.31
C ARG A 205 -1.14 -4.09 6.02
N PRO A 206 -0.21 -3.14 6.10
CA PRO A 206 0.34 -2.51 4.90
C PRO A 206 1.08 -3.54 4.06
N LYS A 207 1.09 -3.32 2.75
CA LYS A 207 1.90 -4.10 1.79
C LYS A 207 3.07 -3.25 1.34
N TYR A 208 4.19 -3.89 1.00
CA TYR A 208 5.30 -3.21 0.35
C TYR A 208 5.17 -3.32 -1.17
N ARG A 209 5.28 -2.19 -1.88
CA ARG A 209 5.31 -2.14 -3.35
C ARG A 209 6.48 -1.32 -3.86
N MET A 210 7.02 -1.70 -5.01
CA MET A 210 8.21 -1.07 -5.62
C MET A 210 7.84 0.01 -6.63
N ASN A 211 6.88 0.85 -6.27
CA ASN A 211 6.34 1.85 -7.19
C ASN A 211 7.39 2.81 -7.74
N GLY A 212 7.16 3.26 -8.96
CA GLY A 212 7.85 4.39 -9.56
C GLY A 212 7.19 4.84 -10.85
N THR A 213 7.42 6.10 -11.20
CA THR A 213 7.03 6.65 -12.51
C THR A 213 8.28 7.00 -13.31
N PRO A 214 8.46 6.44 -14.53
CA PRO A 214 9.60 6.76 -15.37
C PRO A 214 9.36 7.90 -16.35
N ASN A 215 8.13 8.42 -16.42
CA ASN A 215 7.75 9.27 -17.55
C ASN A 215 6.68 10.34 -17.29
N GLY A 216 6.89 11.21 -16.31
CA GLY A 216 5.97 12.33 -16.09
C GLY A 216 4.56 11.86 -15.71
N TYR A 217 4.47 10.75 -14.96
CA TYR A 217 3.23 10.09 -14.53
C TYR A 217 2.35 9.51 -15.64
N ASN A 218 2.84 9.36 -16.88
CA ASN A 218 2.06 8.70 -17.95
C ASN A 218 1.73 7.23 -17.65
N HIS A 219 2.57 6.55 -16.88
CA HIS A 219 2.24 5.29 -16.24
C HIS A 219 3.13 5.07 -15.01
N GLU A 220 2.73 4.07 -14.22
CA GLU A 220 3.41 3.64 -13.01
C GLU A 220 3.69 2.14 -13.09
N ILE A 221 4.86 1.74 -12.60
CA ILE A 221 5.28 0.34 -12.50
C ILE A 221 5.42 0.00 -11.02
N SER A 222 4.92 -1.17 -10.61
CA SER A 222 4.86 -1.55 -9.18
C SER A 222 5.55 -2.87 -8.85
N SER A 223 5.75 -3.74 -9.85
CA SER A 223 6.43 -5.03 -9.71
C SER A 223 6.87 -5.56 -11.08
N PRO A 224 7.68 -6.65 -11.15
CA PRO A 224 8.07 -7.27 -12.41
C PRO A 224 6.86 -7.67 -13.26
N GLY A 225 6.64 -6.95 -14.37
CA GLY A 225 5.56 -7.20 -15.32
C GLY A 225 4.23 -6.50 -15.03
N TRP A 226 4.08 -5.75 -13.93
CA TRP A 226 2.79 -5.18 -13.53
C TRP A 226 2.85 -3.71 -13.14
N GLY A 227 1.80 -2.98 -13.52
CA GLY A 227 1.62 -1.57 -13.17
C GLY A 227 0.97 -1.41 -11.81
N PHE A 228 1.06 -0.21 -11.23
CA PHE A 228 0.43 0.08 -9.95
C PHE A 228 -1.10 -0.06 -10.06
N GLY A 229 -1.66 -1.06 -9.36
CA GLY A 229 -3.10 -1.37 -9.42
C GLY A 229 -3.62 -1.96 -10.73
N LYS A 230 -2.74 -2.30 -11.68
CA LYS A 230 -3.17 -2.80 -12.99
C LYS A 230 -3.27 -4.32 -12.95
N VAL A 231 -4.50 -4.82 -12.97
CA VAL A 231 -4.83 -6.27 -12.97
C VAL A 231 -4.54 -6.96 -14.30
N LYS A 232 -4.25 -6.18 -15.35
CA LYS A 232 -3.67 -6.67 -16.59
C LYS A 232 -2.18 -6.37 -16.57
N ALA A 233 -1.38 -7.37 -16.91
CA ALA A 233 0.07 -7.22 -17.04
C ALA A 233 0.40 -6.09 -18.03
N LEU A 234 1.55 -5.45 -17.79
CA LEU A 234 2.05 -4.40 -18.66
C LEU A 234 2.46 -4.98 -20.02
N SER A 235 2.17 -4.24 -21.09
CA SER A 235 2.76 -4.51 -22.40
C SER A 235 4.28 -4.40 -22.33
N GLY A 236 5.02 -5.09 -23.21
CA GLY A 236 6.50 -5.14 -23.18
C GLY A 236 7.15 -3.77 -22.98
N GLU A 237 6.79 -2.78 -23.80
CA GLU A 237 7.30 -1.40 -23.73
C GLU A 237 6.96 -0.63 -22.45
N LYS A 238 6.16 -1.19 -21.54
CA LYS A 238 5.84 -0.59 -20.24
C LYS A 238 6.44 -1.38 -19.08
N VAL A 239 7.00 -2.57 -19.32
CA VAL A 239 7.74 -3.30 -18.30
C VAL A 239 9.07 -2.59 -18.06
N GLY A 240 9.47 -2.48 -16.79
CA GLY A 240 10.71 -1.78 -16.42
C GLY A 240 11.43 -2.29 -15.19
N ILE A 241 10.89 -3.30 -14.50
CA ILE A 241 11.51 -3.92 -13.33
C ILE A 241 11.83 -5.38 -13.67
N ALA A 242 13.09 -5.76 -13.51
CA ALA A 242 13.54 -7.15 -13.61
C ALA A 242 13.73 -7.71 -12.19
N GLN A 243 13.14 -8.88 -11.92
CA GLN A 243 13.39 -9.58 -10.67
C GLN A 243 14.81 -10.14 -10.68
N LEU A 244 15.55 -9.92 -9.58
CA LEU A 244 16.92 -10.37 -9.41
C LEU A 244 17.01 -11.54 -8.43
N THR A 245 16.29 -11.52 -7.32
CA THR A 245 16.34 -12.60 -6.32
C THR A 245 15.68 -13.88 -6.81
N ASN A 246 16.26 -15.02 -6.44
CA ASN A 246 15.69 -16.34 -6.60
C ASN A 246 15.07 -16.90 -5.30
N CYS A 247 15.15 -16.18 -4.18
CA CYS A 247 14.68 -16.66 -2.87
C CYS A 247 13.45 -15.92 -2.34
N LEU A 248 12.89 -14.98 -3.11
CA LEU A 248 11.69 -14.22 -2.74
C LEU A 248 10.73 -14.14 -3.92
N LEU A 249 9.45 -14.41 -3.68
CA LEU A 249 8.37 -14.21 -4.62
C LEU A 249 7.81 -12.79 -4.49
N ILE A 250 7.53 -12.13 -5.62
CA ILE A 250 7.05 -10.74 -5.65
C ILE A 250 5.65 -10.69 -6.27
N PRO A 251 4.58 -10.70 -5.45
CA PRO A 251 3.20 -10.59 -5.94
C PRO A 251 2.93 -9.20 -6.52
N PRO A 252 2.12 -9.09 -7.59
CA PRO A 252 1.73 -7.80 -8.15
C PRO A 252 0.90 -6.95 -7.18
N ASP A 253 0.18 -7.58 -6.25
CA ASP A 253 -0.58 -6.86 -5.23
C ASP A 253 0.30 -6.34 -4.07
N GLY A 254 1.58 -6.74 -4.00
CA GLY A 254 2.56 -6.30 -3.01
C GLY A 254 3.10 -7.43 -2.13
N ILE A 255 4.27 -7.20 -1.55
CA ILE A 255 4.89 -8.08 -0.55
C ILE A 255 4.16 -7.90 0.78
N ILE A 256 3.82 -9.02 1.42
CA ILE A 256 3.07 -9.06 2.68
C ILE A 256 3.92 -9.63 3.82
N PHE A 257 3.48 -9.39 5.06
CA PHE A 257 4.28 -9.61 6.27
C PHE A 257 3.49 -10.41 7.32
N ARG A 258 4.24 -11.19 8.10
CA ARG A 258 3.69 -12.09 9.12
C ARG A 258 3.03 -11.35 10.28
N ASP A 259 2.03 -12.00 10.87
CA ASP A 259 1.36 -11.61 12.10
C ASP A 259 2.27 -11.42 13.31
N GLY A 260 1.91 -10.46 14.16
CA GLY A 260 2.65 -10.13 15.39
C GLY A 260 3.88 -9.23 15.18
N SER A 261 3.97 -8.56 14.04
CA SER A 261 5.10 -7.68 13.70
C SER A 261 4.86 -6.19 13.99
N ASP A 262 3.88 -5.83 14.82
CA ASP A 262 3.53 -4.43 15.06
C ASP A 262 4.67 -3.68 15.75
N GLY A 263 5.18 -2.65 15.09
CA GLY A 263 6.34 -1.88 15.54
C GLY A 263 7.70 -2.51 15.21
N ASN A 264 7.72 -3.66 14.50
CA ASN A 264 8.95 -4.15 13.87
C ASN A 264 9.33 -3.23 12.70
N ILE A 265 10.54 -3.40 12.18
CA ILE A 265 11.10 -2.54 11.13
C ILE A 265 11.52 -3.34 9.90
N LEU A 266 11.35 -2.74 8.73
CA LEU A 266 11.85 -3.25 7.46
C LEU A 266 13.00 -2.37 6.98
N GLY A 267 14.17 -2.97 6.75
CA GLY A 267 15.25 -2.28 6.07
C GLY A 267 14.98 -2.23 4.57
N THR A 268 15.00 -1.03 4.00
CA THR A 268 14.84 -0.78 2.57
C THR A 268 16.06 -0.03 2.07
N ALA A 269 16.63 -0.45 0.95
CA ALA A 269 17.61 0.35 0.24
C ALA A 269 17.38 0.33 -1.26
N TRP A 270 17.63 1.46 -1.91
CA TRP A 270 17.74 1.56 -3.36
C TRP A 270 19.16 1.95 -3.71
N MET A 271 19.89 1.07 -4.38
CA MET A 271 21.28 1.28 -4.77
C MET A 271 21.41 1.25 -6.28
N ALA A 272 22.08 2.25 -6.87
CA ALA A 272 22.48 2.17 -8.27
C ALA A 272 23.57 1.10 -8.42
N LEU A 273 23.29 0.06 -9.20
CA LEU A 273 24.25 -0.98 -9.56
C LEU A 273 24.46 -1.02 -11.07
N PRO A 274 25.70 -1.10 -11.57
CA PRO A 274 25.98 -1.21 -13.00
C PRO A 274 25.92 -2.65 -13.48
N VAL A 275 24.74 -3.27 -13.36
CA VAL A 275 24.51 -4.67 -13.79
C VAL A 275 24.35 -4.80 -15.30
N THR A 276 24.02 -3.71 -15.99
CA THR A 276 24.01 -3.62 -17.47
C THR A 276 25.00 -2.57 -17.94
N PRO A 277 25.66 -2.76 -19.10
CA PRO A 277 26.59 -1.76 -19.63
C PRO A 277 25.84 -0.52 -20.13
N LYS A 278 26.53 0.63 -20.12
CA LYS A 278 26.09 1.86 -20.79
C LYS A 278 25.93 1.61 -22.30
N LYS A 279 24.88 2.18 -22.90
CA LYS A 279 24.62 2.12 -24.34
C LYS A 279 24.71 3.51 -24.95
N GLU A 280 25.60 3.65 -25.92
CA GLU A 280 25.74 4.86 -26.72
C GLU A 280 24.91 4.72 -28.00
N GLY A 281 24.25 5.80 -28.44
CA GLY A 281 23.54 5.84 -29.72
C GLY A 281 22.05 5.49 -29.66
N PRO A 282 21.44 5.10 -30.81
CA PRO A 282 19.98 5.00 -30.94
C PRO A 282 19.37 3.81 -30.17
N PRO A 283 18.06 3.86 -29.83
CA PRO A 283 17.15 4.97 -30.12
C PRO A 283 17.35 6.18 -29.17
N ALA A 284 18.00 5.98 -28.02
CA ALA A 284 18.51 7.05 -27.17
C ALA A 284 19.67 6.52 -26.31
N PRO A 285 20.70 7.33 -26.01
CA PRO A 285 21.76 6.96 -25.08
C PRO A 285 21.17 6.56 -23.73
N THR A 286 21.64 5.44 -23.18
CA THR A 286 21.16 4.88 -21.90
C THR A 286 22.35 4.66 -20.98
N GLY A 287 22.23 5.16 -19.76
CA GLY A 287 23.24 5.02 -18.71
C GLY A 287 23.31 3.60 -18.12
N ASP A 288 24.18 3.41 -17.15
CA ASP A 288 24.40 2.13 -16.48
C ASP A 288 23.88 2.08 -15.04
N MET A 289 23.09 3.07 -14.59
CA MET A 289 22.52 3.05 -13.23
C MET A 289 21.25 2.22 -13.17
N CYS A 290 21.39 0.94 -12.80
CA CYS A 290 20.25 0.08 -12.50
C CYS A 290 19.90 0.22 -11.01
N TRP A 291 18.88 1.02 -10.70
CA TRP A 291 18.39 1.19 -9.33
C TRP A 291 17.82 -0.11 -8.81
N THR A 292 18.51 -0.70 -7.85
CA THR A 292 18.27 -2.05 -7.32
C THR A 292 17.73 -1.95 -5.90
N LEU A 293 16.57 -2.55 -5.66
CA LEU A 293 16.00 -2.69 -4.33
C LEU A 293 16.77 -3.75 -3.54
N PHE A 294 17.10 -3.43 -2.29
CA PHE A 294 17.49 -4.38 -1.26
C PHE A 294 16.50 -4.32 -0.12
N LEU A 295 16.16 -5.49 0.44
CA LEU A 295 15.39 -5.59 1.67
C LEU A 295 16.23 -6.22 2.77
N ASN A 296 15.98 -5.82 4.02
CA ASN A 296 16.51 -6.45 5.23
C ASN A 296 15.36 -6.73 6.20
N SER A 297 15.05 -8.01 6.35
CA SER A 297 14.00 -8.56 7.20
C SER A 297 14.58 -9.75 7.99
N SER A 298 13.84 -10.28 8.97
CA SER A 298 14.29 -11.44 9.74
C SER A 298 14.33 -12.74 8.91
N SER A 299 13.53 -12.83 7.84
CA SER A 299 13.42 -14.01 6.98
C SER A 299 14.08 -13.87 5.61
N PHE A 300 14.52 -12.67 5.21
CA PHE A 300 15.19 -12.41 3.93
C PHE A 300 16.08 -11.16 4.00
N LYS A 301 17.28 -11.26 3.42
CA LYS A 301 18.20 -10.14 3.22
C LYS A 301 18.78 -10.17 1.81
N GLY A 302 18.85 -9.03 1.13
CA GLY A 302 19.59 -8.93 -0.14
C GLY A 302 18.85 -8.23 -1.27
N ALA A 303 19.45 -8.28 -2.46
CA ALA A 303 18.94 -7.64 -3.65
C ALA A 303 17.67 -8.35 -4.16
N VAL A 304 16.62 -7.59 -4.44
CA VAL A 304 15.29 -8.10 -4.80
C VAL A 304 15.04 -8.00 -6.30
N ALA A 305 15.10 -6.78 -6.83
CA ALA A 305 14.79 -6.46 -8.22
C ALA A 305 15.46 -5.13 -8.60
N PHE A 306 15.62 -4.87 -9.89
CA PHE A 306 16.16 -3.59 -10.35
C PHE A 306 15.35 -2.98 -11.49
N TRP A 307 15.40 -1.65 -11.55
CA TRP A 307 14.91 -0.88 -12.69
C TRP A 307 15.87 -1.01 -13.86
N ILE A 308 15.34 -1.46 -14.99
CA ILE A 308 16.05 -1.53 -16.27
C ILE A 308 16.31 -0.09 -16.73
N PRO A 309 17.57 0.28 -17.04
CA PRO A 309 17.91 1.68 -17.30
C PRO A 309 17.25 2.24 -18.57
N GLU A 310 16.98 1.39 -19.58
CA GLU A 310 16.21 1.79 -20.77
C GLU A 310 14.79 2.29 -20.45
N THR A 311 14.24 1.94 -19.29
CA THR A 311 12.95 2.47 -18.83
C THR A 311 13.05 3.97 -18.54
N TRP A 312 14.15 4.43 -17.95
CA TRP A 312 14.38 5.84 -17.64
C TRP A 312 14.77 6.64 -18.89
N SER A 313 15.56 6.07 -19.80
CA SER A 313 16.00 6.78 -21.00
C SER A 313 14.91 6.86 -22.08
N ARG A 314 13.84 6.06 -21.99
CA ARG A 314 12.80 5.92 -23.02
C ARG A 314 12.21 7.24 -23.52
N LEU A 315 11.86 8.17 -22.62
CA LEU A 315 11.31 9.47 -23.02
C LEU A 315 12.29 10.30 -23.89
N SER A 316 13.59 10.07 -23.73
CA SER A 316 14.62 10.80 -24.48
C SER A 316 14.64 10.45 -25.97
N ARG A 317 13.96 9.37 -26.38
CA ARG A 317 13.82 8.98 -27.80
C ARG A 317 13.01 9.99 -28.61
N GLU A 318 12.04 10.63 -27.96
CA GLU A 318 11.11 11.59 -28.56
C GLU A 318 11.33 13.02 -28.04
N TYR A 319 12.09 13.18 -26.94
CA TYR A 319 12.42 14.47 -26.34
C TYR A 319 13.92 14.55 -26.01
N ASP A 320 14.72 15.01 -26.95
CA ASP A 320 16.20 15.06 -26.83
C ASP A 320 16.72 15.95 -25.69
N THR A 321 15.92 16.93 -25.27
CA THR A 321 16.26 17.93 -24.24
C THR A 321 16.62 17.28 -22.89
N ILE A 322 16.13 16.07 -22.63
CA ILE A 322 16.32 15.33 -21.37
C ILE A 322 17.35 14.21 -21.47
N ILE A 323 18.08 14.09 -22.58
CA ILE A 323 19.17 13.11 -22.72
C ILE A 323 20.16 13.28 -21.55
N GLY A 324 20.45 12.17 -20.84
CA GLY A 324 21.36 12.16 -19.70
C GLY A 324 20.81 12.85 -18.44
N ARG A 325 19.50 13.12 -18.36
CA ARG A 325 18.82 13.72 -17.20
C ARG A 325 18.05 12.71 -16.35
N GLY A 326 17.90 11.47 -16.84
CA GLY A 326 17.18 10.40 -16.15
C GLY A 326 17.98 9.70 -15.05
N LEU A 327 17.27 8.88 -14.27
CA LEU A 327 17.83 8.04 -13.20
C LEU A 327 18.80 6.96 -13.71
N ASP A 328 18.87 6.71 -15.01
CA ASP A 328 19.89 5.86 -15.63
C ASP A 328 21.28 6.51 -15.67
N ASN A 329 21.37 7.84 -15.60
CA ASN A 329 22.61 8.62 -15.68
C ASN A 329 22.88 9.50 -14.46
N ARG A 330 21.84 9.95 -13.76
CA ARG A 330 21.95 10.95 -12.69
C ARG A 330 21.92 10.31 -11.31
N PRO A 331 22.74 10.80 -10.36
CA PRO A 331 22.57 10.48 -8.95
C PRO A 331 21.15 10.77 -8.49
N GLY A 332 20.63 9.92 -7.60
CA GLY A 332 19.33 10.09 -6.99
C GLY A 332 19.39 11.03 -5.79
N VAL A 333 18.31 11.77 -5.60
CA VAL A 333 18.11 12.68 -4.46
C VAL A 333 16.89 12.22 -3.68
N MET A 334 17.08 11.99 -2.38
CA MET A 334 16.01 11.88 -1.38
C MET A 334 16.09 13.12 -0.48
N ASN A 335 15.01 13.90 -0.43
CA ASN A 335 14.94 15.14 0.36
C ASN A 335 13.90 15.08 1.50
N SER A 336 13.22 13.94 1.66
CA SER A 336 12.18 13.75 2.67
C SER A 336 12.05 12.29 3.08
N GLY A 337 11.52 12.06 4.26
CA GLY A 337 10.86 10.82 4.63
C GLY A 337 9.43 11.15 5.07
N ALA A 338 8.42 10.45 4.55
CA ALA A 338 7.03 10.83 4.78
C ALA A 338 6.09 9.63 4.86
N MET A 339 5.11 9.76 5.74
CA MET A 339 3.85 9.04 5.69
C MET A 339 2.87 9.95 4.93
N GLU A 340 2.51 9.55 3.71
CA GLU A 340 1.57 10.26 2.86
C GLU A 340 0.15 9.77 3.13
N ILE A 341 -0.72 10.68 3.54
CA ILE A 341 -2.14 10.41 3.70
C ILE A 341 -2.85 10.98 2.47
N ASN A 342 -3.43 10.11 1.63
CA ASN A 342 -4.08 10.55 0.39
C ASN A 342 -5.61 10.45 0.49
N THR A 343 -6.13 9.32 0.99
CA THR A 343 -7.57 9.04 0.98
C THR A 343 -7.95 8.30 2.25
N VAL A 344 -8.92 8.81 2.99
CA VAL A 344 -9.42 8.20 4.23
C VAL A 344 -10.93 8.35 4.25
N PRO A 345 -11.70 7.28 4.50
CA PRO A 345 -13.14 7.42 4.52
C PRO A 345 -13.58 8.27 5.72
N TYR A 346 -14.68 9.00 5.60
CA TYR A 346 -15.25 9.74 6.74
C TYR A 346 -16.75 9.89 6.63
N PHE A 347 -17.36 10.20 7.77
CA PHE A 347 -18.72 10.70 7.88
C PHE A 347 -18.68 12.16 8.34
N ASP A 348 -19.62 12.97 7.88
CA ASP A 348 -19.92 14.28 8.44
C ASP A 348 -21.40 14.40 8.79
N SER A 349 -21.68 15.28 9.75
CA SER A 349 -23.04 15.58 10.21
C SER A 349 -23.04 16.92 10.96
N GLU A 350 -24.22 17.47 11.17
CA GLU A 350 -24.41 18.72 11.91
C GLU A 350 -25.26 18.47 13.15
N ASP A 351 -24.99 19.23 14.21
CA ASP A 351 -25.87 19.29 15.37
C ASP A 351 -27.09 20.20 15.11
N ALA A 352 -28.00 20.30 16.08
CA ALA A 352 -29.21 21.12 15.95
C ALA A 352 -28.94 22.63 15.78
N MET A 353 -27.71 23.09 16.08
CA MET A 353 -27.28 24.48 15.93
C MET A 353 -26.53 24.73 14.61
N GLY A 354 -26.34 23.69 13.79
CA GLY A 354 -25.59 23.76 12.53
C GLY A 354 -24.08 23.68 12.72
N ASN A 355 -23.58 23.27 13.89
CA ASN A 355 -22.14 23.01 14.04
C ASN A 355 -21.80 21.70 13.35
N LYS A 356 -20.77 21.73 12.51
CA LYS A 356 -20.32 20.58 11.74
C LYS A 356 -19.35 19.71 12.54
N TYR A 357 -19.59 18.41 12.51
CA TYR A 357 -18.72 17.38 13.07
C TYR A 357 -18.34 16.36 11.99
N THR A 358 -17.16 15.76 12.14
CA THR A 358 -16.69 14.68 11.29
C THR A 358 -16.18 13.50 12.12
N ARG A 359 -16.19 12.32 11.50
CA ARG A 359 -15.59 11.11 12.06
C ARG A 359 -14.77 10.37 11.01
N ILE A 360 -13.54 10.02 11.35
CA ILE A 360 -12.66 9.14 10.57
C ILE A 360 -12.50 7.77 11.25
N PRO A 361 -11.95 6.74 10.57
CA PRO A 361 -11.61 5.48 11.20
C PRO A 361 -10.60 5.66 12.32
N ARG A 362 -10.69 4.79 13.32
CA ARG A 362 -9.68 4.67 14.37
C ARG A 362 -8.33 4.32 13.77
N PHE A 363 -7.33 5.16 14.01
CA PHE A 363 -5.93 4.85 13.72
C PHE A 363 -5.18 4.57 15.00
N LYS A 364 -4.42 3.47 14.98
CA LYS A 364 -3.57 3.06 16.09
C LYS A 364 -2.11 3.08 15.66
N PHE A 365 -1.27 3.69 16.48
CA PHE A 365 0.17 3.70 16.32
C PHE A 365 0.83 2.90 17.45
N PRO A 366 1.95 2.20 17.19
CA PRO A 366 2.72 1.56 18.24
C PRO A 366 3.44 2.62 19.06
N VAL A 367 3.30 2.59 20.38
CA VAL A 367 3.91 3.54 21.31
C VAL A 367 4.83 2.77 22.26
N ASN A 368 6.06 3.27 22.43
CA ASN A 368 7.03 2.70 23.37
C ASN A 368 6.77 3.22 24.80
N GLN A 369 7.63 2.83 25.75
CA GLN A 369 7.51 3.25 27.16
C GLN A 369 7.69 4.76 27.39
N ASP A 370 8.31 5.45 26.43
CA ASP A 370 8.57 6.90 26.50
C ASP A 370 7.49 7.72 25.77
N GLY A 371 6.36 7.11 25.38
CA GLY A 371 5.32 7.81 24.65
C GLY A 371 5.69 8.10 23.19
N ILE A 372 6.62 7.35 22.59
CA ILE A 372 7.13 7.58 21.22
C ILE A 372 6.68 6.49 20.25
N THR A 373 6.22 6.89 19.07
CA THR A 373 6.13 6.04 17.89
C THR A 373 7.32 6.29 16.97
N THR A 374 8.18 5.27 16.77
CA THR A 374 9.23 5.33 15.75
C THR A 374 8.62 5.11 14.37
N LEU A 375 8.87 6.02 13.43
CA LEU A 375 8.35 5.94 12.06
C LEU A 375 9.43 5.51 11.06
N MET A 376 10.60 6.14 11.11
CA MET A 376 11.71 5.90 10.18
C MET A 376 13.04 6.22 10.86
N GLN A 377 14.07 5.41 10.62
CA GLN A 377 15.38 5.55 11.28
C GLN A 377 16.54 5.16 10.35
N ASP A 378 17.76 5.46 10.80
CA ASP A 378 19.02 5.04 10.17
C ASP A 378 19.14 5.42 8.69
N VAL A 379 18.61 6.59 8.31
CA VAL A 379 18.74 7.13 6.95
C VAL A 379 20.22 7.26 6.59
N THR A 380 20.63 6.65 5.48
CA THR A 380 22.01 6.65 5.00
C THR A 380 22.03 6.82 3.49
N MET A 381 22.84 7.75 3.00
CA MET A 381 23.07 7.97 1.57
C MET A 381 24.44 7.40 1.18
N TYR A 382 24.55 6.84 -0.02
CA TYR A 382 25.74 6.11 -0.45
C TYR A 382 26.41 6.73 -1.67
N SER A 383 27.73 6.68 -1.66
CA SER A 383 28.55 7.05 -2.81
C SER A 383 28.80 5.85 -3.74
N LYS A 384 29.45 6.13 -4.87
CA LYS A 384 29.87 5.09 -5.81
C LYS A 384 30.91 4.13 -5.21
N GLU A 385 31.68 4.60 -4.21
CA GLU A 385 32.70 3.82 -3.50
C GLU A 385 32.07 2.71 -2.64
N SER A 386 30.82 2.90 -2.18
CA SER A 386 30.12 1.91 -1.34
C SER A 386 30.04 0.54 -1.99
N ILE A 387 29.44 0.43 -3.18
CA ILE A 387 29.32 -0.86 -3.89
C ILE A 387 29.35 -0.75 -5.41
N TYR A 388 28.92 0.39 -5.98
CA TYR A 388 28.80 0.58 -7.44
C TYR A 388 30.12 0.29 -8.16
N GLN A 389 31.26 0.85 -7.71
CA GLN A 389 32.55 0.63 -8.37
C GLN A 389 33.03 -0.81 -8.27
N GLN A 390 32.71 -1.50 -7.17
CA GLN A 390 33.08 -2.90 -6.97
C GLN A 390 32.29 -3.80 -7.93
N VAL A 391 30.98 -3.57 -8.09
CA VAL A 391 30.15 -4.29 -9.08
C VAL A 391 30.61 -3.99 -10.50
N LYS A 392 30.97 -2.74 -10.80
CA LYS A 392 31.51 -2.34 -12.12
C LYS A 392 32.81 -3.06 -12.47
N ALA A 393 33.70 -3.22 -11.50
CA ALA A 393 34.94 -3.97 -11.68
C ALA A 393 34.66 -5.47 -11.82
N TRP A 394 33.72 -6.00 -11.03
CA TRP A 394 33.31 -7.41 -11.08
C TRP A 394 32.71 -7.80 -12.42
N ALA A 395 31.83 -6.97 -12.99
CA ALA A 395 31.28 -7.18 -14.34
C ALA A 395 32.38 -7.25 -15.43
N LYS A 396 33.59 -6.74 -15.16
CA LYS A 396 34.78 -6.82 -16.04
C LYS A 396 35.75 -7.95 -15.66
N GLY A 397 35.34 -8.87 -14.79
CA GLY A 397 36.13 -10.04 -14.38
C GLY A 397 36.99 -9.84 -13.13
N ALA A 398 36.83 -8.74 -12.38
CA ALA A 398 37.43 -8.63 -11.05
C ALA A 398 36.75 -9.58 -10.05
N GLN A 399 37.30 -9.65 -8.82
CA GLN A 399 36.73 -10.49 -7.78
C GLN A 399 35.32 -10.03 -7.37
N PRO A 400 34.39 -10.96 -7.09
CA PRO A 400 33.05 -10.62 -6.62
C PRO A 400 33.10 -9.80 -5.30
N PRO A 401 32.39 -8.67 -5.21
CA PRO A 401 32.23 -7.94 -3.96
C PRO A 401 31.47 -8.76 -2.92
N LYS A 402 31.68 -8.42 -1.64
CA LYS A 402 30.99 -9.08 -0.51
C LYS A 402 29.46 -8.94 -0.55
N GLY A 403 28.96 -7.87 -1.17
CA GLY A 403 27.54 -7.50 -1.19
C GLY A 403 27.16 -6.47 -0.12
N SER A 404 27.92 -6.39 0.98
CA SER A 404 27.75 -5.38 2.03
C SER A 404 28.05 -3.98 1.53
N PHE A 405 27.22 -3.01 1.89
CA PHE A 405 27.47 -1.61 1.60
C PHE A 405 28.65 -1.09 2.43
N GLY A 406 29.43 -0.18 1.84
CA GLY A 406 30.58 0.40 2.53
C GLY A 406 30.15 1.27 3.71
N ILE A 407 30.90 1.19 4.81
CA ILE A 407 30.60 1.86 6.08
C ILE A 407 31.59 2.97 6.46
N ASP A 408 32.57 3.25 5.60
CA ASP A 408 33.51 4.35 5.80
C ASP A 408 32.98 5.68 5.25
N ASP A 409 33.61 6.78 5.65
CA ASP A 409 33.22 8.15 5.29
C ASP A 409 33.30 8.43 3.77
N LYS A 410 34.00 7.60 2.99
CA LYS A 410 34.01 7.72 1.53
C LYS A 410 32.81 7.01 0.91
N SER A 411 32.23 6.04 1.60
CA SER A 411 31.18 5.16 1.13
C SER A 411 29.79 5.63 1.51
N LEU A 412 29.63 6.21 2.70
CA LEU A 412 28.34 6.65 3.21
C LEU A 412 28.35 8.05 3.80
N TRP A 413 27.16 8.65 3.84
CA TRP A 413 26.87 9.89 4.53
C TRP A 413 25.53 9.77 5.25
N LYS A 414 25.52 10.05 6.56
CA LYS A 414 24.30 10.08 7.37
C LYS A 414 23.80 11.54 7.48
N PRO A 415 22.59 11.87 6.99
CA PRO A 415 22.04 13.22 7.09
C PRO A 415 21.65 13.58 8.53
N VAL A 416 21.73 14.87 8.85
CA VAL A 416 21.04 15.45 10.01
C VAL A 416 19.61 15.82 9.58
N ILE A 417 18.66 14.98 9.99
CA ILE A 417 17.23 15.13 9.65
C ILE A 417 16.53 16.13 10.57
N LYS A 418 15.39 16.67 10.11
CA LYS A 418 14.53 17.56 10.89
C LYS A 418 13.07 17.14 10.74
N SER A 419 12.28 17.16 11.81
CA SER A 419 10.83 16.94 11.69
C SER A 419 10.16 18.17 11.08
N ASN A 420 9.14 17.93 10.24
CA ASN A 420 8.21 18.96 9.80
C ASN A 420 6.96 18.91 10.68
N ALA A 421 6.30 20.04 10.90
CA ALA A 421 4.99 20.04 11.55
C ALA A 421 3.99 19.15 10.80
N ILE A 422 3.07 18.51 11.54
CA ILE A 422 2.02 17.69 10.97
C ILE A 422 1.15 18.60 10.08
N SER A 423 1.03 18.24 8.79
CA SER A 423 0.27 19.01 7.82
C SER A 423 -0.88 18.14 7.31
N LEU A 424 -1.95 18.07 8.09
CA LEU A 424 -3.15 17.31 7.77
C LEU A 424 -4.35 18.23 7.55
N LYS A 425 -5.20 17.79 6.64
CA LYS A 425 -6.51 18.37 6.34
C LYS A 425 -7.76 17.54 5.99
N GLN A 426 -8.93 18.12 6.22
CA GLN A 426 -10.21 17.41 6.19
C GLN A 426 -11.21 18.00 5.19
N GLY A 427 -12.01 17.11 4.62
CA GLY A 427 -13.14 17.42 3.76
C GLY A 427 -12.77 18.00 2.39
N PRO A 428 -13.77 18.26 1.55
CA PRO A 428 -13.57 18.76 0.18
C PRO A 428 -12.90 20.15 0.16
N LYS A 429 -13.13 20.98 1.19
CA LYS A 429 -12.53 22.31 1.34
C LYS A 429 -11.07 22.29 1.81
N ASN A 430 -10.47 21.13 2.07
CA ASN A 430 -9.08 21.04 2.54
C ASN A 430 -8.82 21.79 3.86
N LEU A 431 -9.77 21.77 4.80
CA LEU A 431 -9.63 22.50 6.06
C LEU A 431 -8.46 21.93 6.88
N PRO A 432 -7.51 22.74 7.35
CA PRO A 432 -6.41 22.26 8.18
C PRO A 432 -6.91 21.71 9.51
N LEU A 433 -6.21 20.71 10.04
CA LEU A 433 -6.38 20.25 11.42
C LEU A 433 -5.51 21.13 12.33
N LEU A 434 -6.14 21.75 13.32
CA LEU A 434 -5.46 22.53 14.36
C LEU A 434 -5.45 21.77 15.68
N GLU A 435 -4.60 22.22 16.60
CA GLU A 435 -4.47 21.69 17.97
C GLU A 435 -4.03 20.23 18.11
N LEU A 436 -3.66 19.57 16.99
CA LEU A 436 -3.06 18.24 17.03
C LEU A 436 -1.78 18.22 17.89
N ASP A 437 -1.04 19.32 17.95
CA ASP A 437 0.19 19.47 18.73
C ASP A 437 -0.01 19.37 20.24
N LYS A 438 -1.25 19.50 20.73
CA LYS A 438 -1.62 19.21 22.12
C LYS A 438 -1.73 17.71 22.41
N ILE A 439 -1.88 16.89 21.37
CA ILE A 439 -2.11 15.43 21.46
C ILE A 439 -0.86 14.67 21.01
N LEU A 440 -0.32 15.05 19.86
CA LEU A 440 0.88 14.45 19.28
C LEU A 440 1.65 15.47 18.42
N ARG A 441 2.96 15.32 18.39
CA ARG A 441 3.82 16.10 17.48
C ARG A 441 4.88 15.24 16.84
N THR A 442 5.35 15.67 15.67
CA THR A 442 6.52 15.07 15.04
C THR A 442 7.79 15.44 15.81
N THR A 443 8.67 14.48 16.00
CA THR A 443 9.93 14.69 16.72
C THR A 443 11.07 13.93 16.07
N ILE A 444 12.29 14.40 16.32
CA ILE A 444 13.52 13.68 16.03
C ILE A 444 14.12 13.26 17.36
N PHE A 445 14.31 11.96 17.55
CA PHE A 445 15.02 11.42 18.69
C PHE A 445 16.35 10.83 18.23
N ARG A 446 17.34 10.96 19.10
CA ARG A 446 18.71 10.59 18.80
C ARG A 446 18.98 9.20 19.37
N THR A 447 19.54 8.32 18.55
CA THR A 447 20.17 7.08 19.02
C THR A 447 21.67 7.34 19.21
N ASN A 448 22.50 6.30 19.19
CA ASN A 448 23.94 6.49 19.40
C ASN A 448 24.58 7.23 18.21
N GLU A 449 24.36 6.74 16.99
CA GLU A 449 25.03 7.24 15.78
C GLU A 449 24.06 7.72 14.70
N SER A 450 22.74 7.53 14.86
CA SER A 450 21.73 7.99 13.93
C SER A 450 20.65 8.87 14.59
N HIS A 451 19.77 9.37 13.74
CA HIS A 451 18.57 10.08 14.13
C HIS A 451 17.38 9.27 13.65
N SER A 452 16.36 9.20 14.49
CA SER A 452 15.10 8.54 14.19
C SER A 452 13.99 9.59 14.18
N PHE A 453 13.13 9.49 13.18
CA PHE A 453 11.94 10.30 13.02
C PHE A 453 10.73 9.55 13.56
N GLY A 454 9.88 10.26 14.29
CA GLY A 454 8.68 9.67 14.85
C GLY A 454 7.66 10.68 15.38
N LEU A 455 6.75 10.17 16.19
CA LEU A 455 5.70 10.92 16.88
C LEU A 455 5.93 10.84 18.39
N GLU A 456 5.85 11.98 19.06
CA GLU A 456 5.76 12.09 20.51
C GLU A 456 4.30 12.32 20.88
N TRP A 457 3.75 11.42 21.71
CA TRP A 457 2.39 11.48 22.20
C TRP A 457 2.35 12.30 23.50
N ILE A 458 1.81 13.52 23.41
CA ILE A 458 1.78 14.50 24.49
C ILE A 458 0.70 14.16 25.52
N ASP A 459 -0.45 13.67 25.05
CA ASP A 459 -1.49 13.11 25.91
C ASP A 459 -1.27 11.60 26.08
N GLU A 460 -0.65 11.22 27.20
CA GLU A 460 -0.35 9.84 27.56
C GLU A 460 -1.61 8.95 27.64
N ASN A 461 -2.79 9.53 27.85
CA ASN A 461 -4.04 8.78 27.95
C ASN A 461 -4.50 8.22 26.59
N THR A 462 -3.98 8.75 25.48
CA THR A 462 -4.35 8.29 24.14
C THR A 462 -3.77 6.92 23.80
N GLY A 463 -2.64 6.53 24.40
CA GLY A 463 -1.98 5.24 24.14
C GLY A 463 -1.71 4.95 22.66
N GLY A 464 -1.45 5.99 21.85
CA GLY A 464 -1.20 5.85 20.41
C GLY A 464 -2.44 5.92 19.52
N LEU A 465 -3.59 6.35 20.06
CA LEU A 465 -4.82 6.54 19.30
C LEU A 465 -4.87 7.95 18.70
N PHE A 466 -4.87 8.02 17.37
CA PHE A 466 -5.10 9.28 16.67
C PHE A 466 -6.57 9.73 16.84
N PRO A 467 -6.87 11.04 16.92
CA PRO A 467 -8.24 11.51 17.10
C PRO A 467 -9.20 11.00 16.01
N GLU A 468 -10.35 10.48 16.44
CA GLU A 468 -11.39 9.96 15.56
C GLU A 468 -12.43 11.00 15.17
N TYR A 469 -12.71 11.95 16.07
CA TYR A 469 -13.80 12.93 15.96
C TYR A 469 -13.24 14.34 15.90
N PHE A 470 -13.85 15.17 15.04
CA PHE A 470 -13.46 16.55 14.89
C PHE A 470 -14.68 17.45 14.78
N LYS A 471 -14.56 18.66 15.28
CA LYS A 471 -15.54 19.74 15.14
C LYS A 471 -14.96 20.82 14.24
N GLN A 472 -15.79 21.43 13.40
CA GLN A 472 -15.37 22.58 12.63
C GLN A 472 -15.37 23.84 13.51
N GLU A 473 -14.24 24.54 13.55
CA GLU A 473 -14.09 25.86 14.16
C GLU A 473 -13.54 26.85 13.14
N GLY A 474 -14.41 27.74 12.65
CA GLY A 474 -14.10 28.63 11.54
C GLY A 474 -13.70 27.85 10.29
N GLU A 475 -12.50 28.13 9.77
CA GLU A 475 -11.92 27.47 8.58
C GLU A 475 -10.93 26.34 8.96
N ALA A 476 -11.14 25.68 10.10
CA ALA A 476 -10.31 24.58 10.58
C ALA A 476 -11.16 23.45 11.19
N MET A 477 -10.55 22.27 11.32
CA MET A 477 -11.09 21.15 12.09
C MET A 477 -10.27 20.97 13.36
N VAL A 478 -10.92 20.89 14.51
CA VAL A 478 -10.27 20.66 15.82
C VAL A 478 -10.67 19.29 16.37
N PRO A 479 -9.73 18.50 16.92
CA PRO A 479 -10.05 17.25 17.60
C PRO A 479 -11.03 17.49 18.76
N VAL A 480 -12.01 16.60 18.91
CA VAL A 480 -12.92 16.57 20.07
C VAL A 480 -13.04 15.15 20.61
N SER A 481 -13.33 15.01 21.89
CA SER A 481 -13.63 13.71 22.49
C SER A 481 -14.98 13.17 22.01
N VAL A 482 -15.21 11.87 22.16
CA VAL A 482 -16.49 11.25 21.79
C VAL A 482 -17.67 11.81 22.61
N ASP A 483 -17.43 12.22 23.86
CA ASP A 483 -18.45 12.78 24.76
C ASP A 483 -18.88 14.20 24.35
N GLU A 484 -18.08 14.89 23.53
CA GLU A 484 -18.38 16.20 22.97
C GLU A 484 -19.11 16.13 21.62
N VAL A 485 -19.34 14.92 21.08
CA VAL A 485 -20.07 14.71 19.82
C VAL A 485 -21.56 14.54 20.14
N PRO A 486 -22.44 15.47 19.72
CA PRO A 486 -23.86 15.37 20.03
C PRO A 486 -24.51 14.12 19.44
N GLU A 487 -25.36 13.44 20.20
CA GLU A 487 -26.01 12.18 19.77
C GLU A 487 -26.82 12.36 18.48
N GLU A 488 -27.43 13.53 18.30
CA GLU A 488 -28.23 13.86 17.10
C GLU A 488 -27.41 13.89 15.81
N THR A 489 -26.08 14.04 15.89
CA THR A 489 -25.19 13.93 14.72
C THR A 489 -25.17 12.51 14.15
N LYS A 490 -25.48 11.50 14.97
CA LYS A 490 -25.43 10.07 14.64
C LYS A 490 -24.06 9.58 14.17
N LEU A 491 -22.97 10.31 14.45
CA LEU A 491 -21.61 9.95 14.01
C LEU A 491 -21.04 8.72 14.75
N VAL A 492 -21.23 8.64 16.07
CA VAL A 492 -20.70 7.57 16.93
C VAL A 492 -21.16 6.15 16.55
N PRO A 493 -22.45 5.90 16.21
CA PRO A 493 -22.89 4.56 15.80
C PRO A 493 -22.47 4.16 14.38
N GLN A 494 -21.90 5.07 13.58
CA GLN A 494 -21.48 4.73 12.22
C GLN A 494 -20.36 3.68 12.23
N LYS A 495 -20.24 2.95 11.13
CA LYS A 495 -19.19 1.97 10.91
C LYS A 495 -18.77 2.07 9.45
N PHE A 496 -17.46 2.05 9.22
CA PHE A 496 -16.90 2.21 7.88
C PHE A 496 -17.15 0.97 7.01
N MET A 497 -17.27 1.20 5.71
CA MET A 497 -17.37 0.14 4.71
C MET A 497 -16.05 -0.62 4.61
N THR A 498 -16.14 -1.95 4.68
CA THR A 498 -15.00 -2.84 4.54
C THR A 498 -14.59 -2.97 3.08
N TYR A 499 -13.32 -3.29 2.87
CA TYR A 499 -12.78 -3.55 1.55
C TYR A 499 -13.22 -4.95 1.06
N GLU A 500 -13.72 -5.05 -0.18
CA GLU A 500 -14.28 -6.30 -0.74
C GLU A 500 -13.78 -6.65 -2.15
N SER A 501 -12.84 -5.88 -2.73
CA SER A 501 -12.34 -6.22 -4.07
C SER A 501 -11.48 -7.49 -4.04
N ASN A 502 -11.46 -8.19 -5.18
CA ASN A 502 -10.79 -9.48 -5.37
C ASN A 502 -10.41 -9.74 -6.83
N HIS A 503 -10.23 -8.69 -7.63
CA HIS A 503 -9.94 -8.83 -9.06
C HIS A 503 -8.62 -9.56 -9.27
N ALA A 504 -8.63 -10.57 -10.14
CA ALA A 504 -7.45 -11.36 -10.44
C ALA A 504 -6.47 -10.57 -11.30
N TYR A 505 -5.19 -10.60 -10.91
CA TYR A 505 -4.07 -10.23 -11.77
C TYR A 505 -3.85 -11.35 -12.78
N LEU A 506 -4.00 -11.05 -14.07
CA LEU A 506 -3.89 -12.01 -15.18
C LEU A 506 -2.85 -11.55 -16.22
N PRO A 507 -2.04 -12.48 -16.76
CA PRO A 507 -1.09 -12.16 -17.81
C PRO A 507 -1.85 -11.78 -19.08
N PRO A 508 -1.17 -11.20 -20.10
CA PRO A 508 -1.81 -10.90 -21.38
C PRO A 508 -2.35 -12.18 -22.03
N HIS A 509 -3.38 -12.08 -22.86
CA HIS A 509 -3.91 -13.27 -23.51
C HIS A 509 -2.89 -13.80 -24.54
N PRO A 510 -2.62 -15.13 -24.63
CA PRO A 510 -1.60 -15.67 -25.54
C PRO A 510 -1.82 -15.38 -27.04
N GLN A 511 -3.03 -14.97 -27.43
CA GLN A 511 -3.35 -14.55 -28.80
C GLN A 511 -2.96 -13.09 -29.08
N GLU A 512 -2.52 -12.32 -28.08
CA GLU A 512 -1.90 -11.03 -28.28
C GLU A 512 -0.51 -11.27 -28.90
N GLN A 513 -0.30 -10.74 -30.11
CA GLN A 513 0.72 -11.16 -31.09
C GLN A 513 2.21 -11.00 -30.66
N ASN A 514 2.50 -10.63 -29.41
CA ASN A 514 3.83 -10.38 -28.85
C ASN A 514 3.88 -10.75 -27.35
N ASP A 515 3.46 -11.95 -26.98
CA ASP A 515 3.48 -12.37 -25.57
C ASP A 515 4.91 -12.61 -25.06
N HIS A 516 5.46 -11.59 -24.41
CA HIS A 516 6.77 -11.61 -23.76
C HIS A 516 6.85 -12.57 -22.56
N TRP A 517 5.76 -13.21 -22.15
CA TRP A 517 5.71 -14.14 -21.03
C TRP A 517 5.94 -15.59 -21.43
N SER A 518 5.67 -15.95 -22.69
CA SER A 518 5.75 -17.33 -23.18
C SER A 518 6.93 -17.60 -24.12
N VAL A 519 7.60 -16.56 -24.63
CA VAL A 519 8.74 -16.71 -25.56
C VAL A 519 9.89 -15.73 -25.25
N PRO A 520 11.07 -16.21 -24.81
CA PRO A 520 11.30 -17.55 -24.28
C PRO A 520 10.43 -17.79 -23.03
N GLY A 521 9.90 -19.00 -22.90
CA GLY A 521 9.00 -19.35 -21.80
C GLY A 521 9.71 -19.74 -20.51
N PRO A 522 8.95 -20.03 -19.45
CA PRO A 522 9.52 -20.54 -18.20
C PRO A 522 10.18 -21.91 -18.42
N CYS A 523 11.22 -22.21 -17.64
CA CYS A 523 11.88 -23.51 -17.65
C CYS A 523 11.24 -24.53 -16.70
N LEU A 524 10.49 -24.08 -15.67
CA LEU A 524 9.81 -24.95 -14.72
C LEU A 524 8.58 -24.27 -14.09
N GLY A 525 7.51 -25.02 -13.87
CA GLY A 525 6.25 -24.54 -13.28
C GLY A 525 5.05 -24.85 -14.18
N PRO A 526 3.88 -24.28 -13.90
CA PRO A 526 3.62 -23.33 -12.80
C PRO A 526 3.57 -23.97 -11.41
N PHE A 527 3.90 -23.17 -10.40
CA PHE A 527 3.76 -23.44 -8.97
C PHE A 527 2.71 -22.50 -8.35
N LYS A 528 2.30 -22.79 -7.12
CA LYS A 528 1.33 -21.99 -6.37
C LYS A 528 1.83 -21.68 -4.95
N ALA A 529 1.51 -20.51 -4.45
CA ALA A 529 1.73 -20.10 -3.07
C ALA A 529 0.45 -19.45 -2.51
N MET A 530 0.06 -19.85 -1.30
CA MET A 530 -1.09 -19.30 -0.58
C MET A 530 -0.61 -18.25 0.39
N LEU A 531 -1.10 -17.01 0.25
CA LEU A 531 -0.69 -15.86 1.04
C LEU A 531 -1.63 -15.64 2.22
N SER A 532 -1.14 -15.00 3.28
CA SER A 532 -1.94 -14.71 4.49
C SER A 532 -3.10 -13.73 4.25
N ASP A 533 -3.13 -13.03 3.11
CA ASP A 533 -4.23 -12.16 2.67
C ASP A 533 -5.35 -12.91 1.92
N SER A 534 -5.35 -14.25 1.99
CA SER A 534 -6.30 -15.12 1.29
C SER A 534 -6.25 -15.02 -0.24
N SER A 535 -5.08 -14.68 -0.80
CA SER A 535 -4.82 -14.79 -2.23
C SER A 535 -3.92 -16.00 -2.56
N GLU A 536 -4.09 -16.55 -3.76
CA GLU A 536 -3.22 -17.55 -4.37
C GLU A 536 -2.38 -16.88 -5.45
N VAL A 537 -1.05 -17.00 -5.34
CA VAL A 537 -0.10 -16.56 -6.36
C VAL A 537 0.34 -17.77 -7.18
N THR A 538 0.26 -17.67 -8.50
CA THR A 538 0.85 -18.66 -9.42
C THR A 538 2.10 -18.08 -10.06
N TYR A 539 3.19 -18.84 -10.04
CA TYR A 539 4.49 -18.40 -10.53
C TYR A 539 5.23 -19.51 -11.25
N SER A 540 6.18 -19.15 -12.11
CA SER A 540 7.07 -20.10 -12.80
C SER A 540 8.50 -19.62 -12.74
N TRP A 541 9.45 -20.53 -12.92
CA TRP A 541 10.87 -20.23 -12.95
C TRP A 541 11.32 -19.93 -14.37
N TYR A 542 12.05 -18.84 -14.52
CA TYR A 542 12.67 -18.43 -15.77
C TYR A 542 14.17 -18.42 -15.60
N ARG A 543 14.92 -18.76 -16.66
CA ARG A 543 16.31 -18.31 -16.75
C ARG A 543 16.31 -16.79 -16.69
N PHE A 544 17.23 -16.19 -15.94
CA PHE A 544 17.12 -14.78 -15.57
C PHE A 544 16.90 -13.85 -16.79
N VAL A 545 17.64 -14.02 -17.89
CA VAL A 545 17.48 -13.18 -19.10
C VAL A 545 16.28 -13.54 -19.99
N ASP A 546 15.59 -14.64 -19.68
CA ASP A 546 14.38 -15.08 -20.36
C ASP A 546 13.12 -14.56 -19.68
N GLN A 547 13.23 -13.89 -18.52
CA GLN A 547 12.07 -13.27 -17.87
C GLN A 547 11.43 -12.19 -18.78
N PRO A 548 10.12 -11.90 -18.61
CA PRO A 548 9.39 -11.02 -19.52
C PRO A 548 9.98 -9.62 -19.66
N ALA A 549 10.65 -9.12 -18.61
CA ALA A 549 11.16 -7.77 -18.53
C ALA A 549 12.19 -7.41 -19.63
N PHE A 550 12.93 -8.38 -20.18
CA PHE A 550 13.96 -8.12 -21.18
C PHE A 550 13.51 -8.32 -22.63
N GLN A 551 12.36 -8.97 -22.87
CA GLN A 551 12.05 -9.47 -24.22
C GLN A 551 11.72 -8.37 -25.23
N HIS A 552 11.41 -7.16 -24.76
CA HIS A 552 11.15 -6.00 -25.62
C HIS A 552 12.40 -5.16 -25.94
N LEU A 553 13.54 -5.41 -25.29
CA LEU A 553 14.68 -4.48 -25.33
C LEU A 553 15.64 -4.67 -26.53
N ASN A 554 15.37 -5.62 -27.44
CA ASN A 554 16.22 -5.93 -28.59
C ASN A 554 17.71 -6.17 -28.27
N TRP A 555 18.00 -6.73 -27.10
CA TRP A 555 19.38 -7.04 -26.70
C TRP A 555 19.98 -8.18 -27.54
N SER A 556 21.25 -8.03 -27.87
CA SER A 556 22.07 -9.05 -28.51
C SER A 556 22.25 -10.28 -27.61
N GLN A 557 22.59 -11.41 -28.22
CA GLN A 557 22.87 -12.64 -27.47
C GLN A 557 24.09 -12.51 -26.56
N SER A 558 25.08 -11.69 -26.94
CA SER A 558 26.22 -11.38 -26.08
C SER A 558 25.80 -10.61 -24.83
N GLU A 559 24.98 -9.57 -24.97
CA GLU A 559 24.49 -8.79 -23.81
C GLU A 559 23.69 -9.68 -22.84
N LYS A 560 22.80 -10.52 -23.38
CA LYS A 560 22.05 -11.49 -22.56
C LYS A 560 22.98 -12.50 -21.87
N LYS A 561 24.02 -12.98 -22.56
CA LYS A 561 24.99 -13.92 -21.98
C LYS A 561 25.79 -13.29 -20.84
N ASP A 562 26.25 -12.07 -21.01
CA ASP A 562 27.05 -11.37 -20.00
C ASP A 562 26.22 -11.04 -18.75
N LEU A 563 24.98 -10.57 -18.93
CA LEU A 563 24.08 -10.34 -17.80
C LEU A 563 23.73 -11.65 -17.09
N GLN A 564 23.41 -12.71 -17.84
CA GLN A 564 23.13 -14.03 -17.26
C GLN A 564 24.29 -14.51 -16.41
N LYS A 565 25.53 -14.40 -16.90
CA LYS A 565 26.74 -14.80 -16.16
C LYS A 565 26.90 -13.99 -14.86
N LEU A 566 26.74 -12.67 -14.92
CA LEU A 566 26.85 -11.82 -13.73
C LEU A 566 25.81 -12.23 -12.67
N VAL A 567 24.58 -12.50 -13.09
CA VAL A 567 23.49 -12.92 -12.19
C VAL A 567 23.75 -14.30 -11.60
N GLU A 568 24.31 -15.23 -12.36
CA GLU A 568 24.73 -16.53 -11.83
C GLU A 568 25.76 -16.36 -10.70
N GLU A 569 26.74 -15.46 -10.88
CA GLU A 569 27.70 -15.18 -9.82
C GLU A 569 27.06 -14.45 -8.63
N MET A 570 26.08 -13.55 -8.86
CA MET A 570 25.28 -12.93 -7.80
C MET A 570 24.51 -13.99 -6.99
N HIS A 571 23.76 -14.90 -7.62
CA HIS A 571 23.02 -15.94 -6.88
C HIS A 571 23.97 -16.85 -6.09
N ALA A 572 25.15 -17.15 -6.64
CA ALA A 572 26.13 -17.99 -5.97
C ALA A 572 26.82 -17.30 -4.78
N LYS A 573 26.96 -15.97 -4.79
CA LYS A 573 27.79 -15.23 -3.82
C LYS A 573 27.00 -14.31 -2.92
N TRP A 574 25.85 -13.82 -3.34
CA TRP A 574 24.98 -12.92 -2.59
C TRP A 574 23.77 -13.70 -2.09
N THR A 575 23.98 -14.51 -1.05
CA THR A 575 22.93 -15.34 -0.44
C THR A 575 22.17 -14.60 0.66
N PRO A 576 20.93 -15.02 1.01
CA PRO A 576 20.11 -14.33 2.01
C PRO A 576 20.65 -14.31 3.44
N GLU A 577 21.64 -15.15 3.77
CA GLU A 577 22.25 -15.23 5.09
C GLU A 577 23.33 -14.15 5.31
N LYS A 578 23.68 -13.39 4.27
CA LYS A 578 24.67 -12.31 4.35
C LYS A 578 24.04 -10.99 4.76
N GLU A 579 24.89 -10.08 5.23
CA GLU A 579 24.53 -8.69 5.50
C GLU A 579 24.81 -7.81 4.27
N TYR A 580 23.85 -6.95 3.95
CA TYR A 580 23.91 -6.03 2.80
C TYR A 580 23.77 -4.59 3.29
N ILE A 581 22.57 -4.26 3.77
CA ILE A 581 22.27 -3.02 4.50
C ILE A 581 22.89 -3.15 5.91
N PRO A 582 23.61 -2.14 6.42
CA PRO A 582 24.06 -2.13 7.82
C PRO A 582 22.88 -2.41 8.77
N PRO A 583 23.08 -3.21 9.83
CA PRO A 583 22.01 -3.56 10.76
C PRO A 583 21.41 -2.30 11.42
N PRO A 584 20.12 -2.33 11.80
CA PRO A 584 19.49 -1.18 12.45
C PRO A 584 20.09 -0.93 13.83
N GLU A 585 20.13 0.32 14.27
CA GLU A 585 20.63 0.66 15.61
C GLU A 585 19.68 0.18 16.73
N SER A 586 18.39 0.13 16.43
CA SER A 586 17.34 -0.32 17.35
C SER A 586 16.17 -0.97 16.62
N GLY A 587 15.32 -1.70 17.35
CA GLY A 587 14.13 -2.34 16.80
C GLY A 587 14.38 -3.78 16.33
N ARG A 588 13.30 -4.51 16.07
CA ARG A 588 13.34 -5.90 15.59
C ARG A 588 12.94 -5.93 14.13
N LEU A 589 13.66 -6.70 13.32
CA LEU A 589 13.32 -6.87 11.91
C LEU A 589 11.97 -7.57 11.75
N VAL A 590 11.14 -7.07 10.84
CA VAL A 590 9.88 -7.73 10.44
C VAL A 590 10.15 -9.06 9.75
N GLU A 591 9.22 -10.00 9.83
CA GLU A 591 9.22 -11.23 9.05
C GLU A 591 8.29 -11.09 7.83
N ILE A 592 8.83 -11.29 6.62
CA ILE A 592 8.02 -11.43 5.39
C ILE A 592 7.18 -12.70 5.49
N ASP A 593 5.96 -12.71 4.93
CA ASP A 593 5.11 -13.90 4.88
C ASP A 593 5.93 -15.11 4.37
N PRO A 594 6.02 -16.20 5.16
CA PRO A 594 6.78 -17.40 4.78
C PRO A 594 6.40 -17.97 3.41
N ALA A 595 5.16 -17.78 2.95
CA ALA A 595 4.73 -18.23 1.63
C ALA A 595 5.44 -17.52 0.47
N LEU A 596 6.03 -16.35 0.73
CA LEU A 596 6.83 -15.61 -0.24
C LEU A 596 8.32 -15.97 -0.22
N ILE A 597 8.80 -16.64 0.83
CA ILE A 597 10.20 -17.07 0.94
C ILE A 597 10.37 -18.41 0.24
N LEU A 598 11.14 -18.42 -0.86
CA LEU A 598 11.29 -19.58 -1.71
C LEU A 598 12.64 -20.27 -1.51
N LYS A 599 12.60 -21.61 -1.52
CA LYS A 599 13.77 -22.42 -1.79
C LYS A 599 13.81 -22.74 -3.28
N PRO A 600 14.85 -22.32 -4.03
CA PRO A 600 14.95 -22.66 -5.44
C PRO A 600 14.91 -24.18 -5.68
N PRO A 601 14.17 -24.66 -6.71
CA PRO A 601 14.19 -26.06 -7.13
C PRO A 601 15.60 -26.52 -7.50
N LYS A 602 15.84 -27.82 -7.39
CA LYS A 602 17.12 -28.42 -7.74
C LYS A 602 17.48 -28.10 -9.21
N GLY A 603 18.68 -27.55 -9.40
CA GLY A 603 19.19 -27.11 -10.70
C GLY A 603 18.84 -25.67 -11.08
N LEU A 604 18.02 -24.98 -10.28
CA LEU A 604 17.60 -23.59 -10.49
C LEU A 604 18.11 -22.63 -9.39
N GLU A 605 19.03 -23.09 -8.55
CA GLU A 605 19.62 -22.31 -7.46
C GLU A 605 20.48 -21.12 -7.95
N ILE A 606 20.90 -21.12 -9.22
CA ILE A 606 21.83 -20.14 -9.78
C ILE A 606 21.36 -19.73 -11.17
N GLY A 607 21.20 -18.43 -11.42
CA GLY A 607 20.83 -17.90 -12.74
C GLY A 607 19.35 -17.99 -13.13
N TYR A 608 18.47 -18.37 -12.22
CA TYR A 608 17.01 -18.48 -12.46
C TYR A 608 16.23 -17.69 -11.42
N VAL A 609 15.08 -17.14 -11.81
CA VAL A 609 14.20 -16.34 -10.95
C VAL A 609 12.74 -16.80 -11.03
N PRO A 610 12.00 -16.75 -9.92
CA PRO A 610 10.56 -17.01 -9.89
C PRO A 610 9.80 -15.76 -10.35
N ILE A 611 8.96 -15.88 -11.39
CA ILE A 611 8.14 -14.78 -11.92
C ILE A 611 6.66 -15.10 -11.69
N VAL A 612 5.95 -14.15 -11.08
CA VAL A 612 4.50 -14.26 -10.86
C VAL A 612 3.76 -14.08 -12.17
N LEU A 613 2.95 -15.09 -12.52
CA LEU A 613 2.14 -15.11 -13.74
C LEU A 613 0.71 -14.63 -13.47
N LYS A 614 0.16 -14.93 -12.29
CA LYS A 614 -1.18 -14.49 -11.87
C LYS A 614 -1.31 -14.45 -10.35
N GLN A 615 -2.25 -13.65 -9.85
CA GLN A 615 -2.67 -13.64 -8.45
C GLN A 615 -4.19 -13.53 -8.40
N MET A 616 -4.85 -14.36 -7.60
CA MET A 616 -6.32 -14.40 -7.49
C MET A 616 -6.76 -14.73 -6.07
N ALA A 617 -8.02 -14.43 -5.73
CA ALA A 617 -8.56 -14.85 -4.44
C ALA A 617 -8.53 -16.37 -4.31
N SER A 618 -8.16 -16.87 -3.13
CA SER A 618 -8.25 -18.28 -2.83
C SER A 618 -9.71 -18.72 -2.88
N LYS A 619 -9.99 -19.85 -3.53
CA LYS A 619 -11.29 -20.50 -3.37
C LYS A 619 -11.34 -21.04 -1.93
N CYS A 620 -12.20 -20.47 -1.09
CA CYS A 620 -12.56 -21.06 0.20
C CYS A 620 -13.20 -22.43 0.02
#